data_AF-A0A7Y9J0T3-F1
#
_entry.id   AF-A0A7Y9J0T3-F1
#
_cell.length_a   1.000
_cell.length_b   1.000
_cell.length_c   1.000
_cell.angle_alpha   90.00
_cell.angle_beta   90.00
_cell.angle_gamma   90.00
#
_symmetry.space_group_name_H-M   'P 1'
#
loop_
_entity.id
_entity.type
_entity.pdbx_description
1 polymer ?
#
loop_
_entity_poly.entity_id
_entity_poly.type
_entity_poly.pdbx_seq_one_letter_code
_entity_poly.pdbx_strand_id
1 'polypeptide(L)'
;MTDSSPGPAPWRALTAHGDAWQVHGRLRGGAAELPGARLMASGLPRAQWNNADVDDPDAVDVAAVRAWYRHRGVPWGVRVPAGMVWPHGRFLFRKRLLLLERGDFRPQPLPAGLDLAAAGPGDLGTVVALDHAVFGGDPALTAAWCAPLLAAPEADVVLARRDGVPAATGYVLASEGRAGPAALLGGLTGHVPALGTWLLRRAFAAGARFAHTHPGGDAEAPALARLGFAEAAALDVHLHA
;
A
#
# COMPACT_ATOMS: atom_id res chain seq x y z
N MET A 1 -18.55 -25.15 5.61
CA MET A 1 -17.65 -24.03 5.97
C MET A 1 -16.28 -24.63 6.20
N THR A 2 -15.45 -24.65 5.18
CA THR A 2 -14.06 -25.08 5.30
C THR A 2 -13.31 -24.02 6.08
N ASP A 3 -12.72 -24.45 7.19
CA ASP A 3 -11.78 -23.69 8.00
C ASP A 3 -10.56 -23.32 7.13
N SER A 4 -10.66 -22.18 6.44
CA SER A 4 -9.54 -21.57 5.72
C SER A 4 -8.70 -20.82 6.75
N SER A 5 -7.98 -21.59 7.57
CA SER A 5 -6.92 -21.04 8.39
C SER A 5 -6.01 -20.22 7.47
N PRO A 6 -5.82 -18.92 7.73
CA PRO A 6 -5.04 -18.08 6.86
C PRO A 6 -3.62 -18.62 6.81
N GLY A 7 -3.05 -18.76 5.60
CA GLY A 7 -1.72 -19.31 5.38
C GLY A 7 -0.62 -18.66 6.25
N PRO A 8 0.59 -19.25 6.26
CA PRO A 8 1.69 -18.77 7.12
C PRO A 8 1.92 -17.27 6.92
N ALA A 9 2.31 -16.56 8.00
CA ALA A 9 2.40 -15.10 8.02
C ALA A 9 3.11 -14.45 6.81
N PRO A 10 4.20 -15.02 6.26
CA PRO A 10 4.81 -14.50 5.03
C PRO A 10 3.86 -14.49 3.83
N TRP A 11 3.10 -15.57 3.63
CA TRP A 11 2.15 -15.67 2.52
C TRP A 11 0.96 -14.73 2.68
N ARG A 12 0.53 -14.50 3.92
CA ARG A 12 -0.54 -13.54 4.23
C ARG A 12 -0.15 -12.11 3.89
N ALA A 13 1.07 -11.69 4.24
CA ALA A 13 1.57 -10.35 3.92
C ALA A 13 1.68 -10.12 2.40
N LEU A 14 2.20 -11.12 1.67
CA LEU A 14 2.29 -11.08 0.19
C LEU A 14 0.90 -11.03 -0.45
N THR A 15 -0.03 -11.85 0.03
CA THR A 15 -1.40 -11.90 -0.47
C THR A 15 -2.12 -10.58 -0.23
N ALA A 16 -2.06 -10.05 0.99
CA ALA A 16 -2.70 -8.78 1.34
C ALA A 16 -2.12 -7.59 0.56
N HIS A 17 -0.80 -7.60 0.27
CA HIS A 17 -0.19 -6.58 -0.57
C HIS A 17 -0.80 -6.56 -1.97
N GLY A 18 -0.90 -7.72 -2.63
CA GLY A 18 -1.53 -7.79 -3.95
C GLY A 18 -3.02 -7.40 -3.93
N ASP A 19 -3.76 -7.77 -2.87
CA ASP A 19 -5.17 -7.39 -2.72
C ASP A 19 -5.33 -5.86 -2.62
N ALA A 20 -4.54 -5.21 -1.79
CA ALA A 20 -4.56 -3.76 -1.62
C ALA A 20 -4.11 -3.02 -2.90
N TRP A 21 -3.13 -3.55 -3.63
CA TRP A 21 -2.73 -2.97 -4.91
C TRP A 21 -3.82 -3.12 -5.99
N GLN A 22 -4.57 -4.23 -6.04
CA GLN A 22 -5.74 -4.28 -6.92
C GLN A 22 -6.81 -3.23 -6.54
N VAL A 23 -7.00 -2.93 -5.25
CA VAL A 23 -7.86 -1.80 -4.82
C VAL A 23 -7.31 -0.49 -5.39
N HIS A 24 -6.01 -0.20 -5.22
CA HIS A 24 -5.38 0.98 -5.81
C HIS A 24 -5.59 1.07 -7.33
N GLY A 25 -5.55 -0.07 -8.04
CA GLY A 25 -5.82 -0.16 -9.47
C GLY A 25 -7.25 0.17 -9.82
N ARG A 26 -8.24 -0.41 -9.12
CA ARG A 26 -9.67 -0.14 -9.35
C ARG A 26 -10.03 1.34 -9.14
N LEU A 27 -9.39 2.00 -8.18
CA LEU A 27 -9.56 3.44 -7.96
C LEU A 27 -8.97 4.31 -9.08
N ARG A 28 -8.22 3.73 -10.03
CA ARG A 28 -7.43 4.46 -11.04
C ARG A 28 -7.48 3.76 -12.41
N GLY A 29 -6.34 3.30 -12.93
CA GLY A 29 -6.17 2.78 -14.30
C GLY A 29 -6.63 1.33 -14.51
N GLY A 30 -7.12 0.68 -13.46
CA GLY A 30 -7.73 -0.64 -13.50
C GLY A 30 -6.94 -1.73 -12.78
N ALA A 31 -7.60 -2.86 -12.59
CA ALA A 31 -7.03 -4.08 -12.03
C ALA A 31 -7.54 -5.29 -12.82
N ALA A 32 -6.82 -6.41 -12.76
CA ALA A 32 -7.23 -7.67 -13.35
C ALA A 32 -6.60 -8.85 -12.61
N GLU A 33 -7.11 -10.05 -12.87
CA GLU A 33 -6.49 -11.31 -12.49
C GLU A 33 -6.17 -12.08 -13.76
N LEU A 34 -4.94 -12.58 -13.83
CA LEU A 34 -4.51 -13.59 -14.80
C LEU A 34 -4.01 -14.80 -14.01
N PRO A 35 -3.93 -15.99 -14.63
CA PRO A 35 -3.28 -17.14 -14.00
C PRO A 35 -1.91 -16.75 -13.42
N GLY A 36 -1.70 -17.04 -12.13
CA GLY A 36 -0.47 -16.76 -11.40
C GLY A 36 -0.13 -15.30 -11.13
N ALA A 37 -1.01 -14.34 -11.48
CA ALA A 37 -0.73 -12.91 -11.27
C ALA A 37 -1.97 -12.05 -11.02
N ARG A 38 -1.84 -11.11 -10.09
CA ARG A 38 -2.79 -10.00 -9.88
C ARG A 38 -2.22 -8.72 -10.45
N LEU A 39 -2.98 -8.05 -11.30
CA LEU A 39 -2.54 -6.86 -12.01
C LEU A 39 -3.17 -5.61 -11.42
N MET A 40 -2.39 -4.54 -11.30
CA MET A 40 -2.91 -3.18 -11.13
C MET A 40 -2.23 -2.18 -12.06
N ALA A 41 -2.96 -1.15 -12.45
CA ALA A 41 -2.45 0.04 -13.12
C ALA A 41 -2.92 1.29 -12.38
N SER A 42 -1.98 2.14 -12.00
CA SER A 42 -2.27 3.49 -11.50
C SER A 42 -2.64 4.47 -12.62
N GLY A 43 -2.29 4.16 -13.88
CA GLY A 43 -2.43 5.09 -15.00
C GLY A 43 -1.27 6.10 -15.11
N LEU A 44 -0.30 6.04 -14.18
CA LEU A 44 0.79 7.00 -14.08
C LEU A 44 2.06 6.49 -14.78
N PRO A 45 3.00 7.36 -15.19
CA PRO A 45 4.15 7.00 -16.02
C PRO A 45 5.31 6.35 -15.22
N ARG A 46 5.01 5.65 -14.12
CA ARG A 46 6.01 4.99 -13.28
C ARG A 46 5.73 3.49 -13.17
N ALA A 47 6.64 2.67 -13.68
CA ALA A 47 6.50 1.21 -13.71
C ALA A 47 6.26 0.60 -12.32
N GLN A 48 6.87 1.12 -11.27
CA GLN A 48 6.65 0.64 -9.90
C GLN A 48 5.23 0.91 -9.36
N TRP A 49 4.45 1.76 -10.05
CA TRP A 49 3.05 2.08 -9.74
C TRP A 49 2.06 1.33 -10.64
N ASN A 50 2.54 0.45 -11.52
CA ASN A 50 1.75 -0.38 -12.42
C ASN A 50 2.37 -1.78 -12.42
N ASN A 51 1.80 -2.74 -11.71
CA ASN A 51 2.51 -4.01 -11.52
C ASN A 51 1.63 -5.27 -11.56
N ALA A 52 2.28 -6.36 -11.93
CA ALA A 52 1.82 -7.71 -11.65
C ALA A 52 2.40 -8.18 -10.30
N ASP A 53 1.53 -8.50 -9.34
CA ASP A 53 1.88 -9.26 -8.14
C ASP A 53 1.73 -10.74 -8.45
N VAL A 54 2.85 -11.44 -8.60
CA VAL A 54 2.91 -12.86 -8.97
C VAL A 54 2.83 -13.72 -7.72
N ASP A 55 1.91 -14.68 -7.73
CA ASP A 55 1.74 -15.68 -6.69
C ASP A 55 2.09 -17.10 -7.16
N ASP A 56 2.00 -17.37 -8.45
CA ASP A 56 2.45 -18.63 -9.07
C ASP A 56 3.21 -18.33 -10.37
N PRO A 57 4.56 -18.34 -10.38
CA PRO A 57 5.35 -17.95 -11.54
C PRO A 57 5.17 -18.89 -12.74
N ASP A 58 4.87 -20.17 -12.50
CA ASP A 58 4.74 -21.18 -13.55
C ASP A 58 3.43 -21.03 -14.34
N ALA A 59 2.42 -20.41 -13.72
CA ALA A 59 1.14 -20.12 -14.34
C ALA A 59 1.13 -18.79 -15.12
N VAL A 60 2.15 -17.92 -14.98
CA VAL A 60 2.12 -16.58 -15.59
C VAL A 60 2.41 -16.61 -17.09
N ASP A 61 1.40 -16.21 -17.88
CA ASP A 61 1.61 -15.79 -19.26
C ASP A 61 2.08 -14.32 -19.31
N VAL A 62 3.40 -14.12 -19.43
CA VAL A 62 4.01 -12.79 -19.53
C VAL A 62 3.58 -12.03 -20.79
N ALA A 63 3.23 -12.72 -21.88
CA ALA A 63 2.73 -12.07 -23.08
C ALA A 63 1.33 -11.50 -22.86
N ALA A 64 0.46 -12.23 -22.16
CA ALA A 64 -0.85 -11.73 -21.75
C ALA A 64 -0.74 -10.54 -20.79
N VAL A 65 0.16 -10.60 -19.80
CA VAL A 65 0.44 -9.46 -18.90
C VAL A 65 0.89 -8.23 -19.69
N ARG A 66 1.85 -8.42 -20.62
CA ARG A 66 2.35 -7.33 -21.47
C ARG A 66 1.24 -6.72 -22.34
N ALA A 67 0.36 -7.55 -22.92
CA ALA A 67 -0.76 -7.07 -23.71
C ALA A 67 -1.72 -6.21 -22.87
N TRP A 68 -1.98 -6.61 -21.63
CA TRP A 68 -2.84 -5.87 -20.69
C TRP A 68 -2.32 -4.46 -20.37
N TYR A 69 -1.01 -4.32 -20.13
CA TYR A 69 -0.37 -3.02 -19.89
C TYR A 69 -0.22 -2.19 -21.16
N ARG A 70 0.09 -2.82 -22.30
CA ARG A 70 0.20 -2.13 -23.59
C ARG A 70 -1.11 -1.45 -23.97
N HIS A 71 -2.26 -2.13 -23.78
CA HIS A 71 -3.57 -1.55 -24.02
C HIS A 71 -3.83 -0.27 -23.20
N ARG A 72 -3.22 -0.16 -22.01
CA ARG A 72 -3.34 1.00 -21.11
C ARG A 72 -2.29 2.08 -21.35
N GLY A 73 -1.30 1.83 -22.20
CA GLY A 73 -0.25 2.80 -22.51
C GLY A 73 0.62 3.19 -21.31
N VAL A 74 0.81 2.30 -20.33
CA VAL A 74 1.63 2.58 -19.13
C VAL A 74 2.85 1.66 -19.04
N PRO A 75 3.99 2.15 -18.51
CA PRO A 75 5.11 1.29 -18.16
C PRO A 75 4.74 0.43 -16.95
N TRP A 76 5.33 -0.75 -16.80
CA TRP A 76 4.94 -1.69 -15.74
C TRP A 76 6.11 -2.50 -15.17
N GLY A 77 5.89 -3.08 -14.00
CA GLY A 77 6.83 -3.96 -13.33
C GLY A 77 6.16 -5.24 -12.82
N VAL A 78 6.97 -6.09 -12.21
CA VAL A 78 6.53 -7.33 -11.56
C VAL A 78 7.03 -7.31 -10.12
N ARG A 79 6.23 -7.86 -9.22
CA ARG A 79 6.64 -8.18 -7.86
C ARG A 79 6.46 -9.67 -7.65
N VAL A 80 7.55 -10.34 -7.28
CA VAL A 80 7.56 -11.75 -6.92
C VAL A 80 7.96 -11.89 -5.45
N PRO A 81 7.55 -12.95 -4.73
CA PRO A 81 8.11 -13.28 -3.42
C PRO A 81 9.64 -13.26 -3.45
N ALA A 82 10.27 -12.65 -2.46
CA ALA A 82 11.73 -12.50 -2.45
C ALA A 82 12.45 -13.85 -2.55
N GLY A 83 13.44 -13.92 -3.44
CA GLY A 83 14.20 -15.15 -3.71
C GLY A 83 13.51 -16.12 -4.69
N MET A 84 12.28 -15.85 -5.13
CA MET A 84 11.65 -16.59 -6.22
C MET A 84 12.41 -16.33 -7.53
N VAL A 85 12.70 -17.39 -8.27
CA VAL A 85 13.31 -17.27 -9.60
C VAL A 85 12.31 -16.62 -10.55
N TRP A 86 12.68 -15.47 -11.11
CA TRP A 86 11.87 -14.75 -12.09
C TRP A 86 12.73 -14.34 -13.29
N PRO A 87 12.57 -15.00 -14.46
CA PRO A 87 13.49 -14.83 -15.59
C PRO A 87 13.22 -13.58 -16.43
N HIS A 88 12.23 -12.74 -16.07
CA HIS A 88 11.81 -11.63 -16.90
C HIS A 88 12.01 -10.25 -16.27
N GLY A 89 12.46 -9.30 -17.07
CA GLY A 89 12.69 -7.93 -16.63
C GLY A 89 13.96 -7.76 -15.78
N ARG A 90 14.24 -6.53 -15.38
CA ARG A 90 15.43 -6.18 -14.60
C ARG A 90 15.07 -6.02 -13.13
N PHE A 91 15.75 -6.75 -12.24
CA PHE A 91 15.65 -6.51 -10.79
C PHE A 91 15.96 -5.04 -10.46
N LEU A 92 15.13 -4.42 -9.64
CA LEU A 92 15.28 -3.03 -9.20
C LEU A 92 15.67 -2.97 -7.73
N PHE A 93 14.86 -3.55 -6.85
CA PHE A 93 15.10 -3.59 -5.41
C PHE A 93 14.24 -4.64 -4.73
N ARG A 94 14.58 -4.94 -3.47
CA ARG A 94 13.77 -5.76 -2.56
C ARG A 94 12.92 -4.87 -1.66
N LYS A 95 11.61 -5.04 -1.69
CA LYS A 95 10.64 -4.35 -0.84
C LYS A 95 10.33 -5.20 0.38
N ARG A 96 10.66 -4.72 1.59
CA ARG A 96 10.26 -5.35 2.86
C ARG A 96 8.77 -5.17 3.09
N LEU A 97 8.10 -6.21 3.60
CA LEU A 97 6.71 -6.18 4.02
C LEU A 97 6.62 -6.42 5.52
N LEU A 98 5.91 -5.53 6.20
CA LEU A 98 5.60 -5.67 7.61
C LEU A 98 4.13 -6.03 7.77
N LEU A 99 3.85 -6.85 8.78
CA LEU A 99 2.52 -7.29 9.17
C LEU A 99 2.25 -6.89 10.63
N LEU A 100 1.01 -6.55 10.92
CA LEU A 100 0.51 -6.29 12.27
C LEU A 100 -0.80 -7.05 12.45
N GLU A 101 -0.81 -8.05 13.30
CA GLU A 101 -2.05 -8.69 13.75
C GLU A 101 -2.81 -7.74 14.68
N ARG A 102 -4.14 -7.72 14.61
CA ARG A 102 -4.96 -6.83 15.45
C ARG A 102 -4.70 -7.01 16.95
N GLY A 103 -4.41 -8.24 17.39
CA GLY A 103 -4.11 -8.54 18.79
C GLY A 103 -2.79 -7.96 19.29
N ASP A 104 -1.85 -7.69 18.37
CA ASP A 104 -0.52 -7.16 18.69
C ASP A 104 -0.45 -5.64 18.57
N PHE A 105 -1.57 -4.99 18.21
CA PHE A 105 -1.62 -3.55 18.00
C PHE A 105 -1.38 -2.77 19.30
N ARG A 106 -0.36 -1.91 19.26
CA ARG A 106 0.08 -1.08 20.39
C ARG A 106 -0.20 0.40 20.08
N PRO A 107 -1.42 0.90 20.37
CA PRO A 107 -1.75 2.30 20.12
C PRO A 107 -0.80 3.22 20.88
N GLN A 108 -0.39 4.30 20.22
CA GLN A 108 0.55 5.29 20.75
C GLN A 108 -0.21 6.55 21.18
N PRO A 109 0.26 7.24 22.23
CA PRO A 109 -0.35 8.49 22.65
C PRO A 109 -0.21 9.55 21.55
N LEU A 110 -1.23 10.41 21.43
CA LEU A 110 -1.19 11.57 20.56
C LEU A 110 -0.22 12.61 21.17
N PRO A 111 0.80 13.08 20.44
CA PRO A 111 1.67 14.15 20.92
C PRO A 111 0.88 15.41 21.26
N ALA A 112 1.27 16.11 22.32
CA ALA A 112 0.66 17.39 22.68
C ALA A 112 0.72 18.39 21.50
N GLY A 113 -0.38 19.14 21.31
CA GLY A 113 -0.51 20.13 20.24
C GLY A 113 -0.70 19.54 18.83
N LEU A 114 -0.88 18.22 18.69
CA LEU A 114 -1.18 17.57 17.41
C LEU A 114 -2.66 17.19 17.34
N ASP A 115 -3.37 17.73 16.36
CA ASP A 115 -4.77 17.38 16.07
C ASP A 115 -4.84 16.50 14.83
N LEU A 116 -5.65 15.44 14.88
CA LEU A 116 -5.85 14.51 13.76
C LEU A 116 -7.30 14.52 13.32
N ALA A 117 -7.54 14.74 12.03
CA ALA A 117 -8.86 14.69 11.42
C ALA A 117 -8.84 13.87 10.13
N ALA A 118 -10.00 13.33 9.75
CA ALA A 118 -10.18 12.75 8.42
C ALA A 118 -10.01 13.84 7.36
N ALA A 119 -9.27 13.53 6.30
CA ALA A 119 -9.10 14.38 5.14
C ALA A 119 -10.05 13.94 4.03
N GLY A 120 -10.69 14.90 3.36
CA GLY A 120 -11.59 14.65 2.23
C GLY A 120 -11.10 15.30 0.93
N PRO A 121 -11.90 15.28 -0.14
CA PRO A 121 -11.50 15.83 -1.44
C PRO A 121 -11.09 17.32 -1.38
N GLY A 122 -11.67 18.09 -0.44
CA GLY A 122 -11.32 19.49 -0.21
C GLY A 122 -9.91 19.71 0.36
N ASP A 123 -9.28 18.68 0.95
CA ASP A 123 -7.92 18.75 1.51
C ASP A 123 -6.83 18.37 0.49
N LEU A 124 -7.17 18.08 -0.77
CA LEU A 124 -6.24 17.53 -1.77
C LEU A 124 -4.95 18.35 -1.89
N GLY A 125 -5.04 19.68 -1.99
CA GLY A 125 -3.87 20.54 -2.12
C GLY A 125 -2.91 20.41 -0.92
N THR A 126 -3.46 20.30 0.29
CA THR A 126 -2.66 20.14 1.52
C THR A 126 -2.02 18.76 1.59
N VAL A 127 -2.77 17.70 1.28
CA VAL A 127 -2.26 16.33 1.26
C VAL A 127 -1.13 16.19 0.23
N VAL A 128 -1.31 16.73 -0.97
CA VAL A 128 -0.30 16.72 -2.04
C VAL A 128 0.95 17.48 -1.62
N ALA A 129 0.82 18.65 -1.00
CA ALA A 129 1.97 19.42 -0.53
C ALA A 129 2.79 18.65 0.52
N LEU A 130 2.12 17.99 1.47
CA LEU A 130 2.78 17.18 2.51
C LEU A 130 3.45 15.92 1.93
N ASP A 131 2.75 15.20 1.03
CA ASP A 131 3.29 14.02 0.36
C ASP A 131 4.51 14.37 -0.49
N HIS A 132 4.40 15.40 -1.32
CA HIS A 132 5.47 15.90 -2.17
C HIS A 132 6.69 16.36 -1.36
N ALA A 133 6.49 17.01 -0.21
CA ALA A 133 7.61 17.44 0.65
C ALA A 133 8.45 16.27 1.17
N VAL A 134 7.87 15.08 1.33
CA VAL A 134 8.56 13.90 1.86
C VAL A 134 9.06 12.97 0.77
N PHE A 135 8.23 12.70 -0.24
CA PHE A 135 8.52 11.71 -1.28
C PHE A 135 9.03 12.35 -2.59
N GLY A 136 9.01 13.67 -2.69
CA GLY A 136 9.41 14.43 -3.87
C GLY A 136 8.48 14.17 -5.06
N GLY A 137 9.04 14.19 -6.27
CA GLY A 137 8.31 13.86 -7.51
C GLY A 137 7.58 15.05 -8.14
N ASP A 138 6.62 14.75 -9.00
CA ASP A 138 5.82 15.75 -9.71
C ASP A 138 4.50 15.96 -8.93
N PRO A 139 4.19 17.19 -8.47
CA PRO A 139 2.95 17.47 -7.73
C PRO A 139 1.68 17.09 -8.48
N ALA A 140 1.65 17.16 -9.82
CA ALA A 140 0.49 16.75 -10.59
C ALA A 140 0.32 15.21 -10.56
N LEU A 141 1.42 14.47 -10.61
CA LEU A 141 1.39 13.01 -10.43
C LEU A 141 0.99 12.61 -9.01
N THR A 142 1.50 13.34 -8.01
CA THR A 142 1.08 13.15 -6.60
C THR A 142 -0.41 13.46 -6.44
N ALA A 143 -0.94 14.52 -7.05
CA ALA A 143 -2.36 14.83 -7.02
C ALA A 143 -3.21 13.72 -7.66
N ALA A 144 -2.79 13.22 -8.83
CA ALA A 144 -3.46 12.10 -9.49
C ALA A 144 -3.40 10.80 -8.66
N TRP A 145 -2.35 10.62 -7.85
CA TRP A 145 -2.26 9.53 -6.89
C TRP A 145 -3.19 9.75 -5.69
N CYS A 146 -3.20 10.92 -5.06
CA CYS A 146 -3.92 11.16 -3.81
C CYS A 146 -5.43 11.36 -4.00
N ALA A 147 -5.88 12.02 -5.08
CA ALA A 147 -7.28 12.42 -5.24
C ALA A 147 -8.28 11.24 -5.16
N PRO A 148 -8.04 10.07 -5.78
CA PRO A 148 -8.95 8.94 -5.63
C PRO A 148 -9.04 8.39 -4.20
N LEU A 149 -7.97 8.48 -3.39
CA LEU A 149 -8.00 8.02 -2.00
C LEU A 149 -8.90 8.91 -1.14
N LEU A 150 -8.89 10.22 -1.39
CA LEU A 150 -9.69 11.18 -0.63
C LEU A 150 -11.21 11.06 -0.89
N ALA A 151 -11.60 10.38 -1.96
CA ALA A 151 -13.01 10.19 -2.33
C ALA A 151 -13.50 8.74 -2.11
N ALA A 152 -12.59 7.79 -1.89
CA ALA A 152 -12.92 6.36 -1.85
C ALA A 152 -13.46 5.95 -0.46
N PRO A 153 -14.60 5.24 -0.38
CA PRO A 153 -15.11 4.74 0.90
C PRO A 153 -14.20 3.66 1.52
N GLU A 154 -13.36 2.99 0.73
CA GLU A 154 -12.40 2.00 1.20
C GLU A 154 -11.14 2.64 1.80
N ALA A 155 -10.98 3.96 1.73
CA ALA A 155 -9.81 4.66 2.22
C ALA A 155 -10.16 5.64 3.35
N ASP A 156 -9.40 5.57 4.44
CA ASP A 156 -9.34 6.66 5.41
C ASP A 156 -8.03 7.40 5.19
N VAL A 157 -8.10 8.69 4.92
CA VAL A 157 -6.93 9.58 4.87
C VAL A 157 -6.96 10.48 6.10
N VAL A 158 -5.82 10.62 6.78
CA VAL A 158 -5.68 11.50 7.94
C VAL A 158 -4.87 12.73 7.57
N LEU A 159 -5.29 13.88 8.07
CA LEU A 159 -4.51 15.12 8.06
C LEU A 159 -4.24 15.56 9.49
N ALA A 160 -2.96 15.63 9.83
CA ALA A 160 -2.48 16.11 11.10
C ALA A 160 -2.18 17.61 11.03
N ARG A 161 -2.60 18.35 12.06
CA ARG A 161 -2.27 19.76 12.25
C ARG A 161 -1.56 19.94 13.57
N ARG A 162 -0.48 20.73 13.58
CA ARG A 162 0.19 21.18 14.79
C ARG A 162 -0.10 22.65 14.98
N ASP A 163 -0.75 23.01 16.08
CA ASP A 163 -1.14 24.39 16.38
C ASP A 163 -1.88 25.04 15.20
N GLY A 164 -2.78 24.28 14.56
CA GLY A 164 -3.55 24.69 13.38
C GLY A 164 -2.84 24.57 12.03
N VAL A 165 -1.54 24.32 11.99
CA VAL A 165 -0.74 24.23 10.76
C VAL A 165 -0.64 22.78 10.26
N PRO A 166 -0.90 22.47 8.97
CA PRO A 166 -0.70 21.13 8.42
C PRO A 166 0.73 20.60 8.66
N ALA A 167 0.84 19.41 9.24
CA ALA A 167 2.11 18.86 9.70
C ALA A 167 2.42 17.47 9.15
N ALA A 168 1.41 16.61 8.93
CA ALA A 168 1.62 15.27 8.39
C ALA A 168 0.33 14.68 7.80
N THR A 169 0.46 13.68 6.95
CA THR A 169 -0.64 12.90 6.38
C THR A 169 -0.26 11.44 6.23
N GLY A 170 -1.26 10.61 5.94
CA GLY A 170 -1.15 9.19 5.71
C GLY A 170 -2.52 8.61 5.41
N TYR A 171 -2.57 7.36 4.98
CA TYR A 171 -3.83 6.67 4.71
C TYR A 171 -3.80 5.21 5.13
N VAL A 172 -4.99 4.67 5.37
CA VAL A 172 -5.24 3.23 5.31
C VAL A 172 -6.19 2.93 4.18
N LEU A 173 -5.90 1.86 3.45
CA LEU A 173 -6.75 1.35 2.38
C LEU A 173 -7.23 -0.05 2.77
N ALA A 174 -8.54 -0.23 2.88
CA ALA A 174 -9.17 -1.50 3.14
C ALA A 174 -9.13 -2.40 1.91
N SER A 175 -8.94 -3.70 2.13
CA SER A 175 -9.02 -4.73 1.10
C SER A 175 -9.67 -5.99 1.65
N GLU A 176 -10.55 -6.62 0.89
CA GLU A 176 -11.25 -7.87 1.25
C GLU A 176 -11.00 -8.98 0.23
N GLY A 177 -9.75 -9.08 -0.25
CA GLY A 177 -9.35 -10.06 -1.27
C GLY A 177 -9.03 -11.44 -0.71
N ARG A 178 -8.09 -12.12 -1.37
CA ARG A 178 -7.69 -13.50 -1.04
C ARG A 178 -7.13 -13.65 0.38
N ALA A 179 -6.55 -12.60 0.94
CA ALA A 179 -6.03 -12.59 2.30
C ALA A 179 -7.12 -12.39 3.38
N GLY A 180 -8.37 -12.13 2.99
CA GLY A 180 -9.44 -11.69 3.86
C GLY A 180 -9.35 -10.20 4.23
N PRO A 181 -10.18 -9.73 5.19
CA PRO A 181 -10.24 -8.32 5.57
C PRO A 181 -8.92 -7.81 6.14
N ALA A 182 -8.26 -6.92 5.40
CA ALA A 182 -6.95 -6.36 5.71
C ALA A 182 -6.91 -4.85 5.44
N ALA A 183 -5.93 -4.18 6.04
CA ALA A 183 -5.65 -2.77 5.77
C ALA A 183 -4.20 -2.58 5.31
N LEU A 184 -4.00 -1.82 4.23
CA LEU A 184 -2.70 -1.28 3.84
C LEU A 184 -2.50 0.08 4.51
N LEU A 185 -1.49 0.23 5.37
CA LEU A 185 -1.05 1.53 5.88
C LEU A 185 0.01 2.11 4.95
N GLY A 186 -0.16 3.36 4.46
CA GLY A 186 0.76 3.98 3.51
C GLY A 186 0.74 5.50 3.50
N GLY A 187 1.67 6.09 2.73
CA GLY A 187 1.74 7.54 2.49
C GLY A 187 2.09 8.38 3.73
N LEU A 188 2.84 7.83 4.68
CA LEU A 188 3.14 8.48 5.95
C LEU A 188 4.23 9.56 5.79
N THR A 189 3.90 10.83 6.04
CA THR A 189 4.83 11.96 5.85
C THR A 189 5.46 12.49 7.15
N GLY A 190 5.03 11.98 8.31
CA GLY A 190 5.51 12.42 9.62
C GLY A 190 4.66 11.87 10.76
N HIS A 191 5.12 11.99 12.00
CA HIS A 191 4.38 11.53 13.19
C HIS A 191 3.84 10.10 13.07
N VAL A 192 4.59 9.20 12.41
CA VAL A 192 4.19 7.84 12.03
C VAL A 192 3.40 7.10 13.13
N PRO A 193 3.84 7.07 14.40
CA PRO A 193 3.10 6.32 15.41
C PRO A 193 1.73 6.94 15.76
N ALA A 194 1.59 8.27 15.69
CA ALA A 194 0.32 8.96 15.93
C ALA A 194 -0.66 8.74 14.77
N LEU A 195 -0.19 8.95 13.53
CA LEU A 195 -1.00 8.72 12.33
C LEU A 195 -1.44 7.26 12.23
N GLY A 196 -0.49 6.33 12.37
CA GLY A 196 -0.74 4.91 12.35
C GLY A 196 -1.74 4.49 13.43
N THR A 197 -1.65 5.05 14.65
CA THR A 197 -2.63 4.77 15.70
C THR A 197 -4.04 5.20 15.31
N TRP A 198 -4.19 6.41 14.77
CA TRP A 198 -5.50 6.93 14.35
C TRP A 198 -6.11 6.09 13.23
N LEU A 199 -5.32 5.82 12.19
CA LEU A 199 -5.74 5.07 11.01
C LEU A 199 -6.06 3.60 11.34
N LEU A 200 -5.18 2.91 12.07
CA LEU A 200 -5.35 1.49 12.39
C LEU A 200 -6.52 1.24 13.34
N ARG A 201 -6.79 2.15 14.29
CA ARG A 201 -8.00 2.06 15.13
C ARG A 201 -9.26 2.01 14.29
N ARG A 202 -9.35 2.87 13.27
CA ARG A 202 -10.51 2.92 12.37
C ARG A 202 -10.59 1.67 11.50
N ALA A 203 -9.47 1.26 10.89
CA ALA A 203 -9.42 0.04 10.09
C ALA A 203 -9.85 -1.21 10.90
N PHE A 204 -9.37 -1.38 12.13
CA PHE A 204 -9.76 -2.50 12.99
C PHE A 204 -11.21 -2.39 13.49
N ALA A 205 -11.70 -1.18 13.76
CA ALA A 205 -13.11 -0.97 14.08
C ALA A 205 -14.02 -1.30 12.89
N ALA A 206 -13.57 -1.04 11.66
CA ALA A 206 -14.25 -1.36 10.42
C ALA A 206 -14.16 -2.84 10.00
N GLY A 207 -13.42 -3.67 10.73
CA GLY A 207 -13.41 -5.13 10.54
C GLY A 207 -12.11 -5.71 9.97
N ALA A 208 -11.07 -4.89 9.71
CA ALA A 208 -9.76 -5.43 9.36
C ALA A 208 -9.26 -6.39 10.46
N ARG A 209 -8.74 -7.56 10.05
CA ARG A 209 -8.20 -8.57 10.98
C ARG A 209 -6.72 -8.34 11.26
N PHE A 210 -6.02 -7.77 10.29
CA PHE A 210 -4.61 -7.42 10.37
C PHE A 210 -4.34 -6.23 9.44
N ALA A 211 -3.19 -5.61 9.62
CA ALA A 211 -2.69 -4.56 8.75
C ALA A 211 -1.33 -4.96 8.17
N HIS A 212 -1.00 -4.41 7.01
CA HIS A 212 0.32 -4.55 6.42
C HIS A 212 0.82 -3.22 5.89
N THR A 213 2.13 -3.11 5.74
CA THR A 213 2.77 -1.93 5.17
C THR A 213 4.12 -2.30 4.56
N HIS A 214 4.75 -1.35 3.88
CA HIS A 214 6.12 -1.43 3.45
C HIS A 214 6.81 -0.13 3.85
N PRO A 215 7.97 -0.20 4.54
CA PRO A 215 8.62 1.01 5.02
C PRO A 215 9.27 1.72 3.84
N GLY A 216 9.19 3.05 3.79
CA GLY A 216 9.89 3.89 2.82
C GLY A 216 11.41 3.84 2.96
N GLY A 217 11.90 3.41 4.13
CA GLY A 217 13.31 3.17 4.41
C GLY A 217 13.55 2.69 5.84
N ASP A 218 14.81 2.46 6.20
CA ASP A 218 15.17 1.89 7.50
C ASP A 218 14.84 2.79 8.69
N ALA A 219 14.75 4.11 8.47
CA ALA A 219 14.37 5.06 9.50
C ALA A 219 12.89 4.96 9.92
N GLU A 220 12.02 4.44 9.05
CA GLU A 220 10.58 4.31 9.36
C GLU A 220 10.25 3.02 10.13
N ALA A 221 11.01 1.95 9.90
CA ALA A 221 10.76 0.64 10.50
C ALA A 221 10.68 0.66 12.05
N PRO A 222 11.57 1.36 12.80
CA PRO A 222 11.44 1.49 14.25
C PRO A 222 10.14 2.16 14.69
N ALA A 223 9.63 3.14 13.94
CA ALA A 223 8.38 3.82 14.26
C ALA A 223 7.16 2.91 14.04
N LEU A 224 7.19 2.09 12.98
CA LEU A 224 6.18 1.07 12.72
C LEU A 224 6.22 -0.06 13.77
N ALA A 225 7.41 -0.49 14.21
CA ALA A 225 7.56 -1.51 15.24
C ALA A 225 6.93 -1.10 16.57
N ARG A 226 6.92 0.20 16.92
CA ARG A 226 6.22 0.71 18.11
C ARG A 226 4.71 0.49 18.07
N LEU A 227 4.11 0.39 16.88
CA LEU A 227 2.69 0.05 16.68
C LEU A 227 2.42 -1.46 16.76
N GLY A 228 3.47 -2.28 16.80
CA GLY A 228 3.40 -3.75 16.79
C GLY A 228 3.69 -4.40 15.44
N PHE A 229 4.04 -3.63 14.40
CA PHE A 229 4.44 -4.21 13.13
C PHE A 229 5.73 -5.02 13.27
N ALA A 230 5.79 -6.17 12.60
CA ALA A 230 6.98 -7.00 12.48
C ALA A 230 7.25 -7.33 11.01
N GLU A 231 8.50 -7.59 10.66
CA GLU A 231 8.82 -8.12 9.34
C GLU A 231 8.16 -9.48 9.12
N ALA A 232 7.50 -9.64 7.98
CA ALA A 232 6.80 -10.87 7.64
C ALA A 232 7.28 -11.48 6.32
N ALA A 233 7.56 -10.65 5.32
CA ALA A 233 7.97 -11.09 4.00
C ALA A 233 8.74 -10.01 3.26
N ALA A 234 9.16 -10.31 2.04
CA ALA A 234 9.67 -9.31 1.11
C ALA A 234 9.26 -9.66 -0.34
N LEU A 235 9.23 -8.65 -1.20
CA LEU A 235 8.98 -8.77 -2.63
C LEU A 235 10.22 -8.31 -3.40
N ASP A 236 10.68 -9.10 -4.36
CA ASP A 236 11.64 -8.65 -5.36
C ASP A 236 10.90 -7.93 -6.48
N VAL A 237 11.29 -6.67 -6.74
CA VAL A 237 10.63 -5.80 -7.71
C VAL A 237 11.45 -5.79 -8.99
N HIS A 238 10.83 -6.14 -10.12
CA HIS A 238 11.43 -6.17 -11.44
C HIS A 238 10.75 -5.14 -12.36
N LEU A 239 11.53 -4.46 -13.19
CA LEU A 239 11.03 -3.56 -14.22
C LEU A 239 10.93 -4.28 -15.56
N HIS A 240 9.80 -4.12 -16.24
CA HIS A 240 9.62 -4.56 -17.62
C HIS A 240 9.58 -3.36 -18.55
N ALA A 241 10.36 -3.45 -19.62
CA ALA A 241 10.33 -2.52 -20.75
C ALA A 241 9.21 -2.91 -21.73
#